data_AF-A0A1B8P158-F1
#
_entry.id   AF-A0A1B8P158-F1
#
_cell.length_a   1.000
_cell.length_b   1.000
_cell.length_c   1.000
_cell.angle_alpha   90.00
_cell.angle_beta   90.00
_cell.angle_gamma   90.00
#
_symmetry.space_group_name_H-M   'P 1'
#
loop_
_entity.id
_entity.type
_entity.pdbx_description
1 polymer ?
#
loop_
_entity_poly.entity_id
_entity_poly.type
_entity_poly.pdbx_seq_one_letter_code
_entity_poly.pdbx_strand_id
1 'polypeptide(L)'
;MAAFERPADDRNDASLAAYEMSCRDSEEGATCPLLAGKVQLLPLRYGLVEELEPGVSTPYSLAARPLGIRLLRNGYLYVLDGETQQLDEYEFRDFGDTISGGKLEYETDRTLYVCFSEVQWTATKRAQVVESEEDRDAFMQAVDLSGANPVSGGGSI
;
A
#
# COMPACT_ATOMS: atom_id res chain seq x y z
N MET A 1 -50.76 -8.47 -24.23
CA MET A 1 -49.49 -7.74 -24.04
C MET A 1 -48.43 -8.54 -24.75
N ALA A 2 -47.90 -8.05 -25.88
CA ALA A 2 -46.83 -8.75 -26.59
C ALA A 2 -45.54 -8.58 -25.78
N ALA A 3 -44.90 -9.68 -25.38
CA ALA A 3 -43.58 -9.64 -24.78
C ALA A 3 -42.61 -9.03 -25.81
N PHE A 4 -41.83 -8.04 -25.40
CA PHE A 4 -40.75 -7.50 -26.23
C PHE A 4 -39.73 -8.64 -26.44
N GLU A 5 -39.80 -9.29 -27.59
CA GLU A 5 -38.81 -10.27 -28.01
C GLU A 5 -37.55 -9.51 -28.46
N ARG A 6 -36.43 -9.78 -27.78
CA ARG A 6 -35.15 -9.15 -28.13
C ARG A 6 -34.75 -9.58 -29.55
N PRO A 7 -34.17 -8.69 -30.38
CA PRO A 7 -33.81 -9.01 -31.77
C PRO A 7 -32.74 -10.10 -31.95
N ALA A 8 -31.94 -10.40 -30.92
CA ALA A 8 -30.95 -11.46 -30.91
C ALA A 8 -30.88 -12.13 -29.52
N ASP A 9 -30.64 -13.45 -29.49
CA ASP A 9 -30.38 -14.20 -28.25
C ASP A 9 -28.86 -14.23 -28.00
N ASP A 10 -28.36 -13.17 -27.39
CA ASP A 10 -26.95 -12.92 -27.07
C ASP A 10 -26.61 -13.23 -25.61
N ARG A 11 -27.45 -14.01 -24.91
CA ARG A 11 -27.27 -14.37 -23.50
C ARG A 11 -25.95 -15.07 -23.16
N ASN A 12 -25.27 -15.64 -24.16
CA ASN A 12 -23.97 -16.30 -24.00
C ASN A 12 -22.78 -15.42 -24.44
N ASP A 13 -23.02 -14.16 -24.82
CA ASP A 13 -21.95 -13.22 -25.13
C ASP A 13 -21.32 -12.69 -23.85
N ALA A 14 -20.06 -13.05 -23.62
CA ALA A 14 -19.33 -12.69 -22.40
C ALA A 14 -19.12 -11.18 -22.25
N SER A 15 -19.05 -10.44 -23.36
CA SER A 15 -18.85 -8.99 -23.35
C SER A 15 -20.13 -8.25 -22.95
N LEU A 16 -21.28 -8.73 -23.42
CA LEU A 16 -22.59 -8.22 -23.05
C LEU A 16 -22.94 -8.56 -21.59
N ALA A 17 -22.62 -9.77 -21.13
CA ALA A 17 -22.80 -10.18 -19.73
C ALA A 17 -21.99 -9.32 -18.74
N ALA A 18 -20.79 -8.88 -19.13
CA ALA A 18 -19.98 -7.98 -18.32
C ALA A 18 -20.55 -6.55 -18.27
N TYR A 19 -21.16 -6.09 -19.37
CA TYR A 19 -21.77 -4.76 -19.46
C TYR A 19 -23.14 -4.68 -18.77
N GLU A 20 -23.92 -5.76 -18.82
CA GLU A 20 -25.23 -5.89 -18.15
C GLU A 20 -25.11 -6.27 -16.66
N MET A 21 -23.91 -6.58 -16.17
CA MET A 21 -23.68 -6.82 -14.76
C MET A 21 -24.04 -5.55 -13.99
N SER A 22 -25.02 -5.63 -13.09
CA SER A 22 -25.39 -4.48 -12.27
C SER A 22 -24.15 -3.95 -11.57
N CYS A 23 -23.96 -2.63 -11.55
CA CYS A 23 -23.10 -2.03 -10.54
C CYS A 23 -23.58 -2.62 -9.20
N ARG A 24 -22.72 -3.41 -8.55
CA ARG A 24 -23.07 -4.19 -7.35
C ARG A 24 -23.96 -3.35 -6.44
N ASP A 25 -25.04 -3.93 -5.91
CA ASP A 25 -25.87 -3.25 -4.93
C ASP A 25 -24.95 -2.67 -3.85
N SER A 26 -25.07 -1.36 -3.61
CA SER A 26 -24.18 -0.61 -2.70
C SER A 26 -24.22 -1.14 -1.26
N GLU A 27 -25.13 -2.08 -0.97
CA GLU A 27 -25.37 -2.72 0.31
C GLU A 27 -24.38 -3.87 0.60
N GLU A 28 -23.78 -4.49 -0.43
CA GLU A 28 -22.66 -5.43 -0.26
C GLU A 28 -21.30 -4.70 -0.13
N GLY A 29 -21.28 -3.37 -0.29
CA GLY A 29 -20.10 -2.53 -0.30
C GLY A 29 -19.68 -1.94 1.05
N ALA A 30 -20.19 -2.43 2.19
CA ALA A 30 -20.04 -1.74 3.48
C ALA A 30 -19.18 -2.46 4.53
N THR A 31 -18.58 -3.61 4.23
CA THR A 31 -17.58 -4.19 5.16
C THR A 31 -16.24 -3.51 4.88
N CYS A 32 -15.86 -2.59 5.76
CA CYS A 32 -14.53 -2.00 5.73
C CYS A 32 -13.48 -3.13 5.69
N PRO A 33 -12.53 -3.14 4.74
CA PRO A 33 -11.49 -4.17 4.67
C PRO A 33 -10.70 -4.33 5.98
N LEU A 34 -10.62 -3.28 6.80
CA LEU A 34 -10.01 -3.30 8.13
C LEU A 34 -10.78 -4.19 9.14
N LEU A 35 -12.04 -4.52 8.88
CA LEU A 35 -12.84 -5.46 9.69
C LEU A 35 -12.55 -6.93 9.36
N ALA A 36 -11.80 -7.22 8.29
CA ALA A 36 -11.44 -8.58 7.90
C ALA A 36 -10.30 -9.18 8.76
N GLY A 37 -9.81 -8.45 9.76
CA GLY A 37 -8.72 -8.85 10.65
C GLY A 37 -7.33 -8.71 10.03
N LYS A 38 -7.23 -8.80 8.69
CA LYS A 38 -5.97 -8.72 7.93
C LYS A 38 -5.92 -7.52 6.99
N VAL A 39 -4.76 -6.91 6.88
CA VAL A 39 -4.44 -5.85 5.93
C VAL A 39 -3.46 -6.39 4.90
N GLN A 40 -3.78 -6.18 3.62
CA GLN A 40 -2.84 -6.37 2.53
C GLN A 40 -2.15 -5.04 2.22
N LEU A 41 -0.82 -5.02 2.24
CA LEU A 41 -0.04 -3.90 1.74
C LEU A 41 0.18 -4.05 0.23
N LEU A 42 -0.18 -3.00 -0.51
CA LEU A 42 0.06 -2.89 -1.95
C LEU A 42 1.17 -1.85 -2.17
N PRO A 43 2.41 -2.27 -2.47
CA PRO A 43 3.49 -1.34 -2.74
C PRO A 43 3.22 -0.61 -4.06
N LEU A 44 2.82 0.66 -3.97
CA LEU A 44 2.63 1.52 -5.13
C LEU A 44 3.94 2.24 -5.45
N ARG A 45 4.25 2.40 -6.74
CA ARG A 45 5.42 3.16 -7.22
C ARG A 45 5.29 4.68 -7.04
N TYR A 46 4.44 5.13 -6.16
CA TYR A 46 4.10 6.54 -6.01
C TYR A 46 4.44 6.98 -4.59
N GLY A 47 5.42 7.87 -4.48
CA GLY A 47 5.70 8.57 -3.23
C GLY A 47 4.86 9.84 -3.16
N LEU A 48 4.21 10.06 -2.02
CA LEU A 48 3.70 11.38 -1.68
C LEU A 48 4.89 12.33 -1.51
N VAL A 49 4.90 13.46 -2.21
CA VAL A 49 5.84 14.54 -1.91
C VAL A 49 5.23 15.32 -0.75
N GLU A 50 5.86 15.18 0.41
CA GLU A 50 5.44 15.87 1.64
C GLU A 50 5.62 17.38 1.53
N GLU A 51 4.87 18.10 2.36
CA GLU A 51 5.08 19.54 2.54
C GLU A 51 6.48 19.79 3.09
N LEU A 52 7.17 20.78 2.52
CA LEU A 52 8.45 21.22 3.06
C LEU A 52 8.26 21.67 4.52
N GLU A 53 9.21 21.34 5.39
CA GLU A 53 9.20 21.86 6.75
C GLU A 53 9.12 23.40 6.73
N PRO A 54 8.16 23.99 7.48
CA PRO A 54 7.99 25.43 7.51
C PRO A 54 9.24 26.09 8.10
N GLY A 55 9.89 26.95 7.33
CA GLY A 55 11.08 27.70 7.75
C GLY A 55 12.33 27.46 6.89
N VAL A 56 12.31 26.47 5.99
CA VAL A 56 13.41 26.26 5.04
C VAL A 56 13.16 27.10 3.78
N SER A 57 14.03 28.09 3.55
CA SER A 57 13.98 28.94 2.35
C SER A 57 14.30 28.11 1.10
N THR A 58 13.34 28.02 0.18
CA THR A 58 13.58 27.41 -1.13
C THR A 58 14.27 28.42 -2.06
N PRO A 59 15.30 28.00 -2.84
CA PRO A 59 16.00 28.90 -3.75
C PRO A 59 15.14 29.34 -4.95
N TYR A 60 14.04 28.63 -5.22
CA TYR A 60 13.10 28.92 -6.30
C TYR A 60 11.67 28.89 -5.78
N SER A 61 10.85 29.81 -6.29
CA SER A 61 9.41 29.87 -6.02
C SER A 61 8.67 29.14 -7.13
N LEU A 62 8.05 28.01 -6.82
CA LEU A 62 7.26 27.24 -7.79
C LEU A 62 5.78 27.65 -7.72
N ALA A 63 5.11 27.71 -8.87
CA ALA A 63 3.66 27.95 -8.94
C ALA A 63 2.82 26.67 -8.69
N ALA A 64 3.46 25.49 -8.68
CA ALA A 64 2.82 24.23 -8.38
C ALA A 64 2.63 24.06 -6.87
N ARG A 65 1.53 23.41 -6.45
CA ARG A 65 1.37 22.99 -5.05
C ARG A 65 2.47 21.99 -4.68
N PRO A 66 3.02 22.04 -3.45
CA PRO A 66 4.11 21.16 -3.01
C PRO A 66 3.71 19.67 -2.95
N LEU A 67 2.40 19.37 -3.00
CA LEU A 67 1.86 18.02 -3.09
C LEU A 67 2.00 17.49 -4.52
N GLY A 68 3.11 16.82 -4.78
CA GLY A 68 3.35 16.03 -5.98
C GLY A 68 3.23 14.54 -5.68
N ILE A 69 2.88 13.76 -6.69
CA ILE A 69 3.13 12.32 -6.67
C ILE A 69 4.38 12.10 -7.51
N ARG A 70 5.43 11.52 -6.93
CA ARG A 70 6.65 11.16 -7.67
C ARG A 70 6.74 9.66 -7.87
N LEU A 71 7.30 9.24 -9.00
CA LEU A 71 7.65 7.84 -9.20
C LEU A 71 8.77 7.46 -8.22
N LEU A 72 8.58 6.37 -7.47
CA LEU A 72 9.59 5.80 -6.59
C LEU A 72 10.79 5.31 -7.42
N ARG A 73 12.00 5.47 -6.88
CA ARG A 73 13.22 4.94 -7.51
C ARG A 73 13.24 3.42 -7.40
N ASN A 74 14.03 2.77 -8.25
CA ASN A 74 14.30 1.35 -8.10
C ASN A 74 15.07 1.11 -6.80
N GLY A 75 14.69 0.09 -6.05
CA GLY A 75 15.21 -0.17 -4.71
C GLY A 75 14.49 -1.33 -4.03
N TYR A 76 14.57 -1.35 -2.70
CA TYR A 76 14.08 -2.41 -1.84
C TYR A 76 13.27 -1.81 -0.69
N LEU A 77 12.15 -2.43 -0.36
CA LEU A 77 11.33 -2.13 0.80
C LEU A 77 11.40 -3.29 1.78
N TYR A 78 11.73 -2.94 3.00
CA TYR A 78 11.84 -3.85 4.12
C TYR A 78 10.66 -3.63 5.05
N VAL A 79 9.93 -4.69 5.35
CA VAL A 79 8.83 -4.67 6.30
C VAL A 79 9.12 -5.73 7.36
N LEU A 80 9.21 -5.29 8.61
CA LEU A 80 9.43 -6.15 9.77
C LEU A 80 8.16 -6.14 10.62
N ASP A 81 7.60 -7.32 10.87
CA ASP A 81 6.52 -7.48 11.84
C ASP A 81 7.10 -7.44 13.26
N GLY A 82 6.64 -6.50 14.07
CA GLY A 82 7.11 -6.32 15.45
C GLY A 82 6.82 -7.50 16.37
N GLU A 83 5.81 -8.31 16.08
CA GLU A 83 5.47 -9.47 16.92
C GLU A 83 6.14 -10.76 16.45
N THR A 84 6.09 -11.08 15.16
CA THR A 84 6.69 -12.33 14.64
C THR A 84 8.19 -12.19 14.40
N GLN A 85 8.72 -10.96 14.40
CA GLN A 85 10.09 -10.62 14.04
C GLN A 85 10.49 -11.12 12.64
N GLN A 86 9.52 -11.32 11.76
CA GLN A 86 9.74 -11.70 10.38
C GLN A 86 10.04 -10.46 9.53
N LEU A 87 11.17 -10.49 8.81
CA LEU A 87 11.61 -9.42 7.91
C LEU A 87 11.36 -9.81 6.45
N ASP A 88 10.32 -9.23 5.86
CA ASP A 88 10.00 -9.37 4.45
C ASP A 88 10.73 -8.32 3.60
N GLU A 89 11.19 -8.75 2.42
CA GLU A 89 11.90 -7.90 1.45
C GLU A 89 11.10 -7.82 0.15
N TYR A 90 10.93 -6.60 -0.35
CA TYR A 90 10.21 -6.32 -1.58
C TYR A 90 11.10 -5.51 -2.55
N GLU A 91 11.31 -6.03 -3.76
CA GLU A 91 12.11 -5.33 -4.78
C GLU A 91 11.22 -4.46 -5.69
N PHE A 92 11.50 -3.16 -5.69
CA PHE A 92 10.93 -2.21 -6.65
C PHE A 92 11.79 -2.18 -7.92
N ARG A 93 11.33 -2.85 -9.00
CA ARG A 93 11.92 -2.74 -10.36
C ARG A 93 10.86 -2.44 -11.43
N ASP A 94 11.23 -1.57 -12.39
CA ASP A 94 10.46 -1.10 -13.56
C ASP A 94 9.01 -0.60 -13.33
N PHE A 95 8.03 -1.50 -13.13
CA PHE A 95 6.63 -1.14 -12.86
C PHE A 95 6.08 -1.68 -11.53
N GLY A 96 6.88 -2.42 -10.75
CA GLY A 96 6.58 -2.78 -9.37
C GLY A 96 5.84 -4.11 -9.18
N ASP A 97 6.31 -5.18 -9.83
CA ASP A 97 5.50 -6.41 -9.91
C ASP A 97 6.07 -7.62 -9.15
N THR A 98 7.33 -7.60 -8.69
CA THR A 98 7.96 -8.80 -8.10
C THR A 98 8.07 -8.69 -6.58
N ILE A 99 7.09 -9.26 -5.87
CA ILE A 99 7.20 -9.50 -4.43
C ILE A 99 7.98 -10.80 -4.21
N SER A 100 9.20 -10.68 -3.69
CA SER A 100 10.03 -11.80 -3.23
C SER A 100 9.40 -12.43 -1.98
N GLY A 101 8.40 -13.31 -2.15
CA GLY A 101 7.73 -13.98 -1.02
C GLY A 101 6.20 -14.02 -1.09
N GLY A 102 5.56 -13.43 -2.11
CA GLY A 102 4.12 -13.52 -2.31
C GLY A 102 3.36 -12.25 -1.94
N LYS A 103 2.42 -12.31 -1.00
CA LYS A 103 1.52 -11.20 -0.64
C LYS A 103 1.90 -10.66 0.73
N LEU A 104 2.08 -9.34 0.87
CA LEU A 104 2.33 -8.70 2.16
C LEU A 104 1.00 -8.60 2.94
N GLU A 105 0.68 -9.63 3.73
CA GLU A 105 -0.50 -9.68 4.58
C GLU A 105 -0.12 -9.71 6.05
N TYR A 106 -0.68 -8.79 6.82
CA TYR A 106 -0.46 -8.67 8.26
C TYR A 106 -1.78 -8.58 9.00
N GLU A 107 -1.79 -8.96 10.28
CA GLU A 107 -2.96 -8.72 11.14
C GLU A 107 -3.09 -7.21 11.43
N THR A 108 -4.32 -6.75 11.60
CA THR A 108 -4.69 -5.34 11.82
C THR A 108 -4.22 -4.78 13.17
N ASP A 109 -3.86 -5.64 14.12
CA ASP A 109 -3.37 -5.28 15.45
C ASP A 109 -1.83 -5.16 15.52
N ARG A 110 -1.14 -5.29 14.39
CA ARG A 110 0.32 -5.33 14.34
C ARG A 110 0.93 -3.93 14.24
N THR A 111 2.08 -3.78 14.88
CA THR A 111 3.02 -2.70 14.58
C THR A 111 4.04 -3.20 13.58
N LEU A 112 4.10 -2.56 12.42
CA LEU A 112 5.07 -2.85 11.37
C LEU A 112 6.19 -1.83 11.41
N TYR A 113 7.42 -2.27 11.19
CA TYR A 113 8.56 -1.40 10.98
C TYR A 113 8.93 -1.42 9.50
N VAL A 114 8.94 -0.26 8.86
CA VAL A 114 9.07 -0.14 7.41
C VAL A 114 10.28 0.73 7.05
N CYS A 115 11.07 0.31 6.07
CA CYS A 115 12.20 1.10 5.56
C CYS A 115 12.39 0.90 4.05
N PHE A 116 12.66 1.99 3.33
CA PHE A 116 13.05 1.94 1.92
C PHE A 116 14.56 2.16 1.77
N SER A 117 15.19 1.37 0.90
CA SER A 117 16.61 1.48 0.57
C SER A 117 16.82 1.32 -0.93
N GLU A 118 17.64 2.19 -1.55
CA GLU A 118 17.99 2.04 -2.98
C GLU A 118 18.87 0.82 -3.25
N VAL A 119 19.57 0.32 -2.21
CA VAL A 119 20.50 -0.82 -2.29
C VAL A 119 19.99 -1.95 -1.40
N GLN A 120 20.12 -3.18 -1.87
CA GLN A 120 19.75 -4.37 -1.10
C GLN A 120 20.56 -4.44 0.20
N TRP A 121 19.88 -4.71 1.32
CA TRP A 121 20.52 -4.90 2.61
C TRP A 121 21.36 -6.17 2.63
N THR A 122 22.54 -6.06 3.24
CA THR A 122 23.37 -7.22 3.55
C THR A 122 22.74 -8.05 4.67
N ALA A 123 23.11 -9.33 4.76
CA ALA A 123 22.65 -10.21 5.84
C ALA A 123 22.95 -9.62 7.23
N THR A 124 24.08 -8.92 7.39
CA THR A 124 24.45 -8.24 8.64
C THR A 124 23.48 -7.11 8.98
N LYS A 125 23.07 -6.29 8.00
CA LYS A 125 22.11 -5.20 8.25
C LYS A 125 20.73 -5.74 8.61
N ARG A 126 20.31 -6.82 7.94
CA ARG A 126 19.05 -7.52 8.26
C ARG A 126 19.06 -8.07 9.68
N ALA A 127 20.14 -8.74 10.09
CA ALA A 127 20.30 -9.24 11.46
C ALA A 127 20.31 -8.09 12.49
N GLN A 128 21.06 -7.02 12.23
CA GLN A 128 21.14 -5.85 13.12
C GLN A 128 19.75 -5.30 13.48
N VAL A 129 18.88 -5.10 12.48
CA VAL A 129 17.54 -4.52 12.67
C VAL A 129 16.56 -5.48 13.34
N VAL A 130 16.78 -6.80 13.20
CA VAL A 130 15.96 -7.82 13.87
C VAL A 130 16.40 -8.00 15.33
N GLU A 131 17.70 -7.96 15.61
CA GLU A 131 18.28 -8.25 16.93
C GLU A 131 18.27 -7.06 17.88
N SER A 132 18.35 -5.82 17.36
CA SER A 132 18.48 -4.60 18.16
C SER A 132 17.27 -3.69 17.97
N GLU A 133 16.53 -3.46 19.06
CA GLU A 133 15.35 -2.56 19.04
C GLU A 133 15.77 -1.10 18.82
N GLU A 134 16.88 -0.67 19.42
CA GLU A 134 17.41 0.69 19.23
C GLU A 134 17.79 0.95 17.76
N ASP A 135 18.40 -0.04 17.11
CA ASP A 135 18.71 0.07 15.67
C ASP A 135 17.44 0.04 14.83
N ARG A 136 16.47 -0.80 15.19
CA ARG A 136 15.18 -0.86 14.50
C ARG A 136 14.47 0.50 14.51
N ASP A 137 14.38 1.13 15.67
CA ASP A 137 13.73 2.44 15.83
C ASP A 137 14.52 3.57 15.16
N ALA A 138 15.85 3.44 15.05
CA ALA A 138 16.69 4.42 14.37
C ALA A 138 16.65 4.31 12.83
N PHE A 139 16.48 3.11 12.29
CA PHE A 139 16.56 2.85 10.84
C PHE A 139 15.21 2.61 10.16
N MET A 140 14.17 2.26 10.90
CA MET A 140 12.85 1.94 10.36
C MET A 140 11.77 2.84 10.95
N GLN A 141 10.75 3.13 10.15
CA GLN A 141 9.58 3.85 10.60
C GLN A 141 8.55 2.86 11.16
N ALA A 142 8.14 3.07 12.41
CA ALA A 142 7.04 2.32 13.01
C ALA A 142 5.69 2.78 12.45
N VAL A 143 4.84 1.82 12.07
CA VAL A 143 3.50 2.01 11.55
C VAL A 143 2.56 1.10 12.33
N ASP A 144 1.74 1.69 13.17
CA ASP A 144 0.68 0.98 13.89
C ASP A 144 -0.54 0.81 12.98
N LEU A 145 -0.88 -0.45 12.65
CA LEU A 145 -2.04 -0.76 11.83
C LEU A 145 -3.37 -0.61 12.59
N SER A 146 -3.35 -0.69 13.92
CA SER A 146 -4.56 -0.63 14.75
C SER A 146 -5.18 0.76 14.78
N GLY A 147 -4.35 1.79 14.58
CA GLY A 147 -4.76 3.19 14.49
C GLY A 147 -5.37 3.60 13.16
N ALA A 148 -5.39 2.71 12.15
CA ALA A 148 -5.94 3.02 10.84
C ALA A 148 -7.47 3.11 10.92
N ASN A 149 -8.02 4.31 10.68
CA ASN A 149 -9.46 4.51 10.61
C ASN A 149 -9.88 4.72 9.14
N PRO A 150 -10.92 4.04 8.64
CA PRO A 150 -11.32 4.18 7.23
C PRO A 150 -11.89 5.55 6.86
N VAL A 151 -12.33 6.35 7.85
CA VAL A 151 -12.89 7.69 7.65
C VAL A 151 -11.80 8.76 7.77
N SER A 152 -10.87 8.63 8.73
CA SER A 152 -9.84 9.64 8.99
C SER A 152 -8.44 9.26 8.49
N GLY A 153 -8.24 8.04 7.97
CA GLY A 153 -6.93 7.51 7.60
C GLY A 153 -6.08 7.11 8.81
N GLY A 154 -4.78 6.97 8.60
CA GLY A 154 -3.79 6.89 9.68
C GLY A 154 -3.62 8.26 10.33
N GLY A 155 -3.67 8.31 11.67
CA GLY A 155 -3.46 9.54 12.42
C GLY A 155 -2.09 10.16 12.12
N SER A 156 -2.00 11.49 12.20
CA SER A 156 -0.72 12.22 12.12
C SER A 156 0.23 11.70 13.18
N ILE A 157 1.35 11.10 12.73
CA ILE A 157 2.47 10.68 13.59
C ILE A 157 3.28 11.89 14.05
#